data_AF-A0A158M203-F1
#
_entry.id   AF-A0A158M203-F1
#
_cell.length_a   1.000
_cell.length_b   1.000
_cell.length_c   1.000
_cell.angle_alpha   90.00
_cell.angle_beta   90.00
_cell.angle_gamma   90.00
#
_symmetry.space_group_name_H-M   'P 1'
#
loop_
_entity.id
_entity.type
_entity.pdbx_description
1 polymer ?
#
loop_
_entity_poly.entity_id
_entity_poly.type
_entity_poly.pdbx_seq_one_letter_code
_entity_poly.pdbx_strand_id
1 'polypeptide(L)'
;MSKPAPAIDRWQTQLQIGSIRAAATEPTLATGRVTRATGLVLHATGLRLPVGAACRIEIARGHDHWADAEVVGFDGHTLYLMPQADISGLPPVRRPGPAHGC
;
A
#
# COMPACT_ATOMS: atom_id res chain seq x y z
N MET A 1 47.25 14.35 -12.68
CA MET A 1 45.92 13.78 -12.38
C MET A 1 45.87 13.38 -10.92
N SER A 2 45.15 14.14 -10.10
CA SER A 2 44.99 13.86 -8.67
C SER A 2 43.99 12.72 -8.47
N LYS A 3 44.39 11.63 -7.83
CA LYS A 3 43.51 10.51 -7.48
C LYS A 3 42.34 11.05 -6.63
N PRO A 4 41.07 10.80 -6.99
CA PRO A 4 39.95 11.24 -6.17
C PRO A 4 40.11 10.68 -4.76
N ALA A 5 39.78 11.50 -3.76
CA ALA A 5 39.86 11.07 -2.37
C ALA A 5 38.95 9.85 -2.20
N PRO A 6 39.37 8.78 -1.49
CA PRO A 6 38.62 7.52 -1.40
C PRO A 6 37.19 7.68 -0.84
N ALA A 7 36.91 8.79 -0.15
CA ALA A 7 35.55 9.16 0.27
C ALA A 7 34.64 9.58 -0.90
N ILE A 8 35.15 10.32 -1.89
CA ILE A 8 34.38 10.79 -3.04
C ILE A 8 33.95 9.59 -3.89
N ASP A 9 34.86 8.66 -4.18
CA ASP A 9 34.57 7.44 -4.96
C ASP A 9 33.51 6.57 -4.28
N ARG A 10 33.60 6.45 -2.93
CA ARG A 10 32.60 5.73 -2.14
C ARG A 10 31.22 6.40 -2.26
N TRP A 11 31.13 7.71 -2.10
CA TRP A 11 29.86 8.44 -2.19
C TRP A 11 29.28 8.38 -3.60
N GLN A 12 30.10 8.51 -4.65
CA GLN A 12 29.66 8.34 -6.04
C GLN A 12 29.08 6.94 -6.27
N THR A 13 29.76 5.90 -5.76
CA THR A 13 29.26 4.52 -5.84
C THR A 13 27.92 4.36 -5.11
N GLN A 14 27.78 4.91 -3.90
CA GLN A 14 26.52 4.84 -3.15
C GLN A 14 25.37 5.57 -3.84
N LEU A 15 25.62 6.76 -4.39
CA LEU A 15 24.60 7.52 -5.13
C LEU A 15 24.18 6.81 -6.42
N GLN A 16 25.14 6.19 -7.13
CA GLN A 16 24.85 5.42 -8.33
C GLN A 16 24.01 4.17 -8.03
N ILE A 17 24.32 3.47 -6.93
CA ILE A 17 23.48 2.36 -6.44
C ILE A 17 22.08 2.86 -6.06
N GLY A 18 22.00 4.00 -5.39
CA GLY A 18 20.74 4.63 -5.01
C GLY A 18 19.88 5.03 -6.21
N SER A 19 20.48 5.61 -7.25
CA SER A 19 19.73 6.04 -8.45
C SER A 19 19.15 4.85 -9.22
N ILE A 20 19.90 3.74 -9.33
CA ILE A 20 19.41 2.51 -9.96
C ILE A 20 18.21 1.95 -9.18
N ARG A 21 18.28 1.91 -7.85
CA ARG A 21 17.17 1.44 -7.00
C ARG A 21 15.94 2.33 -7.11
N ALA A 22 16.14 3.64 -7.10
CA ALA A 22 15.06 4.60 -7.26
C ALA A 22 14.38 4.46 -8.65
N ALA A 23 15.18 4.30 -9.71
CA ALA A 23 14.67 4.12 -11.07
C ALA A 23 13.94 2.79 -11.28
N ALA A 24 14.28 1.75 -10.50
CA ALA A 24 13.62 0.44 -10.55
C ALA A 24 12.33 0.37 -9.72
N THR A 25 11.94 1.45 -9.05
CA THR A 25 10.71 1.50 -8.24
C THR A 25 9.55 2.03 -9.06
N GLU A 26 8.40 1.36 -9.03
CA GLU A 26 7.18 1.86 -9.66
C GLU A 26 6.73 3.17 -8.98
N PRO A 27 6.58 4.28 -9.73
CA PRO A 27 6.24 5.58 -9.16
C PRO A 27 4.79 5.66 -8.66
N THR A 28 3.93 4.71 -9.05
CA THR A 28 2.54 4.65 -8.65
C THR A 28 2.34 3.73 -7.46
N LEU A 29 1.90 4.29 -6.33
CA LEU A 29 1.38 3.51 -5.22
C LEU A 29 0.06 2.88 -5.66
N ALA A 30 -0.02 1.55 -5.69
CA ALA A 30 -1.29 0.87 -5.92
C ALA A 30 -2.20 1.12 -4.70
N THR A 31 -3.39 1.68 -4.94
CA THR A 31 -4.37 1.98 -3.88
C THR A 31 -5.70 1.31 -4.17
N GLY A 32 -6.35 0.83 -3.11
CA GLY A 32 -7.70 0.29 -3.16
C GLY A 32 -8.65 1.10 -2.29
N ARG A 33 -9.86 0.59 -2.17
CA ARG A 33 -10.87 1.14 -1.27
C ARG A 33 -11.61 0.04 -0.54
N VAL A 34 -11.79 0.23 0.77
CA VAL A 34 -12.66 -0.61 1.60
C VAL A 34 -14.11 -0.42 1.14
N THR A 35 -14.79 -1.51 0.82
CA THR A 35 -16.17 -1.55 0.30
C THR A 35 -17.16 -2.09 1.32
N ARG A 36 -16.69 -2.83 2.33
CA ARG A 36 -17.51 -3.39 3.41
C ARG A 36 -16.66 -3.67 4.64
N ALA A 37 -17.23 -3.48 5.82
CA ALA A 37 -16.70 -3.95 7.10
C ALA A 37 -17.72 -4.90 7.72
N THR A 38 -17.35 -6.17 7.93
CA THR A 38 -18.23 -7.18 8.55
C THR A 38 -17.48 -7.84 9.71
N GLY A 39 -17.71 -7.35 10.93
CA GLY A 39 -16.93 -7.80 12.08
C GLY A 39 -15.46 -7.42 11.93
N LEU A 40 -14.56 -8.39 12.10
CA LEU A 40 -13.10 -8.19 12.06
C LEU A 40 -12.51 -8.17 10.64
N VAL A 41 -13.25 -8.67 9.64
CA VAL A 41 -12.76 -8.76 8.25
C VAL A 41 -13.30 -7.61 7.42
N LEU A 42 -12.38 -6.95 6.71
CA LEU A 42 -12.71 -5.88 5.77
C LEU A 42 -12.67 -6.40 4.33
N HIS A 43 -13.52 -5.84 3.49
CA HIS A 43 -13.55 -6.15 2.07
C HIS A 43 -13.02 -4.93 1.32
N ALA A 44 -12.11 -5.13 0.37
CA ALA A 44 -11.54 -4.06 -0.43
C ALA A 44 -11.54 -4.40 -1.91
N THR A 45 -11.56 -3.37 -2.76
CA THR A 45 -11.49 -3.50 -4.23
C THR A 45 -10.47 -2.49 -4.77
N GLY A 46 -10.05 -2.67 -6.03
CA GLY A 46 -9.06 -1.78 -6.68
C GLY A 46 -7.60 -2.19 -6.44
N LEU A 47 -7.37 -3.32 -5.77
CA LEU A 47 -6.05 -3.91 -5.57
C LEU A 47 -6.06 -5.37 -6.01
N ARG A 48 -4.91 -5.83 -6.51
CA ARG A 48 -4.65 -7.25 -6.81
C ARG A 48 -3.43 -7.68 -6.03
N LEU A 49 -3.66 -8.27 -4.86
CA LEU A 49 -2.63 -8.72 -3.94
C LEU A 49 -2.85 -10.21 -3.61
N PRO A 50 -1.78 -11.02 -3.48
CA PRO A 50 -1.91 -12.42 -3.08
C PRO A 50 -2.30 -12.54 -1.60
N VAL A 51 -2.83 -13.70 -1.22
CA VAL A 51 -3.00 -14.06 0.21
C VAL A 51 -1.64 -14.02 0.90
N GLY A 52 -1.61 -13.48 2.12
CA GLY A 52 -0.39 -13.24 2.88
C GLY A 52 0.30 -11.91 2.58
N ALA A 53 -0.18 -11.15 1.60
CA ALA A 53 0.39 -9.83 1.32
C ALA A 53 0.07 -8.85 2.46
N ALA A 54 1.12 -8.19 2.96
CA ALA A 54 0.98 -7.05 3.86
C ALA A 54 0.43 -5.83 3.10
N CYS A 55 -0.51 -5.13 3.73
CA CYS A 55 -1.09 -3.91 3.22
C CYS A 55 -1.42 -2.95 4.37
N ARG A 56 -1.79 -1.71 4.04
CA ARG A 56 -2.18 -0.69 5.01
C ARG A 56 -3.55 -0.12 4.67
N ILE A 57 -4.32 0.16 5.71
CA ILE A 57 -5.65 0.74 5.62
C ILE A 57 -5.60 2.14 6.23
N GLU A 58 -5.96 3.15 5.44
CA GLU A 58 -6.15 4.51 5.95
C GLU A 58 -7.45 4.57 6.76
N ILE A 59 -7.35 4.84 8.07
CA ILE A 59 -8.51 4.87 8.97
C ILE A 59 -9.24 6.21 8.86
N ALA A 60 -8.51 7.32 8.84
CA ALA A 60 -9.07 8.65 8.72
C ALA A 60 -8.25 9.49 7.73
N ARG A 61 -8.94 10.12 6.76
CA ARG A 61 -8.26 10.90 5.72
C ARG A 61 -7.49 12.08 6.31
N GLY A 62 -6.22 12.22 5.92
CA GLY A 62 -5.40 13.39 6.25
C GLY A 62 -4.84 13.44 7.68
N HIS A 63 -5.18 12.47 8.52
CA HIS A 63 -4.49 12.21 9.77
C HIS A 63 -3.70 10.94 9.53
N ASP A 64 -2.38 10.92 9.77
CA ASP A 64 -1.45 9.81 9.51
C ASP A 64 -1.76 8.55 10.35
N HIS A 65 -3.00 8.09 10.29
CA HIS A 65 -3.63 7.08 11.10
C HIS A 65 -3.96 5.90 10.19
N TRP A 66 -3.07 4.92 10.26
CA TRP A 66 -3.09 3.73 9.43
C TRP A 66 -3.17 2.49 10.30
N ALA A 67 -3.88 1.47 9.81
CA ALA A 67 -3.82 0.13 10.37
C ALA A 67 -3.08 -0.79 9.40
N ASP A 68 -2.11 -1.55 9.90
CA ASP A 68 -1.51 -2.65 9.16
C ASP A 68 -2.52 -3.80 9.03
N ALA A 69 -2.53 -4.45 7.87
CA ALA A 69 -3.44 -5.54 7.56
C ALA A 69 -2.80 -6.58 6.64
N GLU A 70 -3.41 -7.76 6.62
CA GLU A 70 -3.00 -8.86 5.76
C GLU A 70 -4.16 -9.31 4.87
N VAL A 71 -3.85 -9.66 3.62
CA VAL A 71 -4.81 -10.30 2.73
C VAL A 71 -5.03 -11.74 3.17
N VAL A 72 -6.22 -12.04 3.69
CA VAL A 72 -6.60 -13.40 4.16
C VAL A 72 -7.39 -14.19 3.13
N GLY A 73 -7.83 -13.55 2.04
CA GLY A 73 -8.56 -14.20 0.96
C GLY A 73 -9.02 -13.23 -0.10
N PHE A 74 -9.70 -13.74 -1.13
CA PHE A 74 -10.35 -12.92 -2.15
C PHE A 74 -11.52 -13.67 -2.79
N ASP A 75 -12.41 -12.90 -3.40
CA ASP A 75 -13.47 -13.37 -4.29
C ASP A 75 -13.58 -12.43 -5.50
N GLY A 76 -13.18 -12.93 -6.67
CA GLY A 76 -13.08 -12.14 -7.90
C GLY A 76 -12.19 -10.90 -7.74
N HIS A 77 -12.81 -9.73 -7.67
CA HIS A 77 -12.14 -8.42 -7.55
C HIS A 77 -12.14 -7.87 -6.13
N THR A 78 -12.66 -8.65 -5.17
CA THR A 78 -12.76 -8.29 -3.76
C THR A 78 -11.68 -8.99 -2.97
N LEU A 79 -10.83 -8.23 -2.29
CA LEU A 79 -9.89 -8.75 -1.29
C LEU A 79 -10.56 -8.77 0.08
N TYR A 80 -10.24 -9.80 0.87
CA TYR A 80 -10.57 -9.89 2.28
C TYR A 80 -9.32 -9.57 3.09
N LEU A 81 -9.42 -8.56 3.95
CA LEU A 81 -8.32 -8.01 4.73
C LEU A 81 -8.57 -8.23 6.21
N MET A 82 -7.54 -8.66 6.94
CA MET A 82 -7.53 -8.77 8.39
C MET A 82 -6.61 -7.70 8.98
N PRO A 83 -7.16 -6.67 9.64
CA PRO A 83 -6.38 -5.70 10.40
C PRO A 83 -5.63 -6.37 11.54
N GLN A 84 -4.38 -5.96 11.77
CA GLN A 84 -3.56 -6.41 12.90
C GLN A 84 -3.76 -5.54 14.15
N ALA A 85 -4.43 -4.40 14.00
CA ALA A 85 -4.79 -3.48 15.07
C ALA A 85 -6.28 -3.13 14.98
N ASP A 86 -6.79 -2.48 16.03
CA ASP A 86 -8.16 -1.98 16.04
C ASP A 86 -8.37 -0.95 14.91
N ILE A 87 -9.51 -1.06 14.25
CA ILE A 87 -9.97 -0.17 13.17
C ILE A 87 -11.02 0.84 13.65
N SER A 88 -11.11 1.04 14.97
CA SER A 88 -11.91 2.09 15.59
C SER A 88 -11.73 3.44 14.89
N GLY A 89 -12.85 4.04 14.47
CA GLY A 89 -12.85 5.29 13.72
C GLY A 89 -12.85 5.15 12.20
N LEU A 90 -12.79 3.93 11.65
CA LEU A 90 -12.98 3.70 10.22
C LEU A 90 -14.37 4.22 9.80
N PRO A 91 -14.46 5.22 8.89
CA PRO A 91 -15.72 5.80 8.52
C PRO A 91 -16.59 4.78 7.79
N PRO A 92 -17.92 4.84 7.96
CA PRO A 92 -18.83 3.97 7.26
C PRO A 92 -18.60 4.10 5.75
N VAL A 93 -18.37 2.97 5.11
CA VAL A 93 -18.18 2.91 3.66
C VAL A 93 -19.42 3.46 2.97
N ARG A 94 -19.22 4.47 2.11
CA ARG A 94 -20.30 4.96 1.26
C ARG A 94 -20.76 3.83 0.36
N ARG A 95 -22.07 3.59 0.27
CA ARG A 95 -22.63 2.62 -0.69
C ARG A 95 -22.01 2.89 -2.06
N PRO A 96 -21.51 1.85 -2.76
CA PRO A 96 -21.10 2.00 -4.14
C PRO A 96 -22.26 2.62 -4.93
N GLY A 97 -21.98 3.71 -5.66
CA GLY A 97 -22.91 4.19 -6.68
C GLY A 97 -23.05 3.14 -7.80
N PRO A 98 -24.05 3.26 -8.67
CA PRO A 98 -24.18 2.37 -9.82
C PRO A 98 -22.86 2.33 -10.60
N ALA A 99 -22.37 1.11 -10.84
CA ALA A 99 -21.22 0.91 -11.71
C ALA A 99 -21.67 1.22 -13.14
N HIS A 100 -21.25 2.36 -13.67
CA HIS A 100 -21.31 2.58 -15.11
C HIS A 100 -20.22 1.69 -15.73
N GLY A 101 -20.64 0.58 -16.32
CA GLY A 101 -19.76 -0.32 -17.06
C GLY A 101 -19.16 0.40 -18.27
N CYS A 102 -17.90 0.09 -18.54
CA CYS A 102 -17.21 0.33 -19.81
C CYS A 102 -16.64 -1.02 -20.24
#